data_AF-A0A3D3VY53-F1
#
_entry.id   AF-A0A3D3VY53-F1
#
_cell.length_a   1.000
_cell.length_b   1.000
_cell.length_c   1.000
_cell.angle_alpha   90.00
_cell.angle_beta   90.00
_cell.angle_gamma   90.00
#
_symmetry.space_group_name_H-M   'P 1'
#
loop_
_entity.id
_entity.type
_entity.pdbx_description
1 polymer ?
#
loop_
_entity_poly.entity_id
_entity_poly.type
_entity_poly.pdbx_seq_one_letter_code
_entity_poly.pdbx_strand_id
1 'polypeptide(L)'
;MKKMGRLNQKIMKGSILVFSLVMLAVLTIVSVGIASVTLIEKKNAGGTGKSTQALQVADSGVEVAMKKIASGENTVRQLERSMICDDSGGKAVISGNIGQERKYSLSFQDEDENFITRCDDATAGIAVIISTGNYSGTSRKIAVAAISAGIQVTDGDFIPSNETQNIGSDWKLVMLTGQNTQGNGASGGGGYIFKDRDGKIRALLYSYTADHNEFEVTSNEKCVVAPSSPHHNNYKICARVNGSGDLIVRTGARVQLDYVAIK
;
A
#
# COMPACT_ATOMS: atom_id res chain seq x y z
N MET A 1 -54.11 19.11 81.27
CA MET A 1 -54.46 19.46 79.87
C MET A 1 -53.18 19.79 79.10
N LYS A 2 -52.80 18.99 78.09
CA LYS A 2 -51.68 19.30 77.18
C LYS A 2 -52.13 18.97 75.75
N LYS A 3 -52.49 19.99 74.97
CA LYS A 3 -52.90 19.86 73.57
C LYS A 3 -51.65 19.60 72.72
N MET A 4 -51.53 18.39 72.18
CA MET A 4 -50.56 18.09 71.12
C MET A 4 -51.02 18.76 69.82
N GLY A 5 -50.27 19.76 69.37
CA GLY A 5 -50.43 20.36 68.05
C GLY A 5 -49.89 19.42 66.97
N ARG A 6 -50.78 18.91 66.12
CA ARG A 6 -50.39 18.23 64.87
C ARG A 6 -49.86 19.27 63.89
N LEU A 7 -48.57 19.16 63.54
CA LEU A 7 -47.98 19.90 62.42
C LEU A 7 -48.61 19.41 61.12
N ASN A 8 -49.35 20.31 60.48
CA ASN A 8 -50.03 20.09 59.23
C ASN A 8 -49.03 20.18 58.08
N GLN A 9 -48.42 19.05 57.73
CA GLN A 9 -47.46 18.96 56.62
C GLN A 9 -48.24 19.02 55.30
N LYS A 10 -48.39 20.22 54.73
CA LYS A 10 -48.97 20.41 53.38
C LYS A 10 -48.05 19.75 52.35
N ILE A 11 -48.45 18.58 51.85
CA ILE A 11 -47.81 17.97 50.68
C ILE A 11 -48.18 18.83 49.47
N MET A 12 -47.21 19.60 48.95
CA MET A 12 -47.39 20.36 47.71
C MET A 12 -47.51 19.38 46.55
N LYS A 13 -48.71 19.22 46.01
CA LYS A 13 -48.96 18.42 44.80
C LYS A 13 -48.40 19.18 43.59
N GLY A 14 -47.17 18.88 43.21
CA GLY A 14 -46.63 19.31 41.91
C GLY A 14 -47.48 18.73 40.78
N SER A 15 -47.82 19.55 39.79
CA SER A 15 -48.61 19.11 38.65
C SER A 15 -47.83 18.06 37.86
N ILE A 16 -48.39 16.85 37.73
CA ILE A 16 -47.81 15.74 36.96
C ILE A 16 -47.47 16.16 35.53
N LEU A 17 -48.26 17.11 34.99
CA LEU A 17 -48.06 17.69 33.67
C LEU A 17 -46.69 18.37 33.54
N VAL A 18 -46.27 19.13 34.56
CA VAL A 18 -44.98 19.85 34.56
C VAL A 18 -43.83 18.86 34.66
N PHE A 19 -43.98 17.82 35.48
CA PHE A 19 -42.97 16.77 35.58
C PHE A 19 -42.80 16.00 34.26
N SER A 20 -43.91 15.63 33.60
CA SER A 20 -43.87 15.00 32.28
C SER A 20 -43.25 15.92 31.23
N LEU A 21 -43.55 17.22 31.26
CA LEU A 21 -42.98 18.20 30.33
C LEU A 21 -41.45 18.32 30.50
N VAL A 22 -40.97 18.37 31.76
CA VAL A 22 -39.52 18.43 32.04
C VAL A 22 -38.83 17.15 31.58
N MET A 23 -39.41 15.98 31.85
CA MET A 23 -38.85 14.72 31.39
C MET A 23 -38.80 14.63 29.85
N LEU A 24 -39.84 15.09 29.17
CA LEU A 24 -39.87 15.13 27.71
C LEU A 24 -38.80 16.09 27.15
N ALA A 25 -38.62 17.25 27.78
CA ALA A 25 -37.58 18.20 27.41
C ALA A 25 -36.17 17.60 27.58
N VAL A 26 -35.91 16.93 28.70
CA VAL A 26 -34.62 16.26 28.95
C VAL A 26 -34.36 15.17 27.91
N LEU A 27 -35.36 14.31 27.64
CA LEU A 27 -35.24 13.25 26.63
C LEU A 27 -34.96 13.81 25.22
N THR A 28 -35.57 14.95 24.89
CA THR A 28 -35.37 15.62 23.59
C THR A 28 -33.97 16.20 23.49
N ILE A 29 -33.45 16.80 24.56
CA ILE A 29 -32.07 17.33 24.59
C ILE A 29 -31.06 16.19 24.40
N VAL A 30 -31.26 15.05 25.07
CA VAL A 30 -30.38 13.88 24.93
C VAL A 30 -30.44 13.31 23.52
N SER A 31 -31.63 13.18 22.92
CA SER A 31 -31.77 12.62 21.57
C SER A 31 -31.09 13.49 20.50
N VAL A 32 -31.24 14.81 20.59
CA VAL A 32 -30.58 15.77 19.68
C VAL A 32 -29.05 15.72 19.84
N GLY A 33 -28.57 15.58 21.08
CA GLY A 33 -27.14 15.42 21.37
C GLY A 33 -26.55 14.18 20.67
N ILE A 34 -27.20 13.02 20.84
CA ILE A 34 -26.76 11.76 20.21
C ILE A 34 -26.81 11.85 18.68
N ALA A 35 -27.88 12.42 18.12
CA ALA A 35 -28.03 12.57 16.67
C ALA A 35 -26.91 13.46 16.08
N SER A 36 -26.56 14.55 16.77
CA SER A 36 -25.51 15.47 16.34
C SER A 36 -24.13 14.80 16.34
N VAL A 37 -23.79 14.07 17.41
CA VAL A 37 -22.53 13.31 17.49
C VAL A 37 -22.46 12.26 16.39
N THR A 38 -23.52 11.49 16.19
CA THR A 38 -23.58 10.46 15.13
C THR A 38 -23.37 11.05 13.74
N LEU A 39 -23.94 12.22 13.45
CA LEU A 39 -23.75 12.90 12.17
C LEU A 39 -22.32 13.38 11.97
N ILE A 40 -21.69 13.91 13.02
CA ILE A 40 -20.28 14.33 13.00
C ILE A 40 -19.38 13.12 12.77
N GLU A 41 -19.58 12.04 13.51
CA GLU A 41 -18.83 10.79 13.36
C GLU A 41 -19.00 10.19 11.98
N LYS A 42 -20.23 10.15 11.45
CA LYS A 42 -20.50 9.66 10.09
C LYS A 42 -19.83 10.52 9.02
N LYS A 43 -19.84 11.85 9.20
CA LYS A 43 -19.14 12.78 8.29
C LYS A 43 -17.62 12.56 8.35
N ASN A 44 -17.07 12.40 9.54
CA ASN A 44 -15.64 12.15 9.76
C ASN A 44 -15.24 10.79 9.17
N ALA A 45 -16.01 9.73 9.43
CA ALA A 45 -15.81 8.39 8.87
C ALA A 45 -15.92 8.39 7.34
N GLY A 46 -16.85 9.17 6.77
CA GLY A 46 -16.94 9.35 5.32
C GLY A 46 -15.71 10.04 4.74
N GLY A 47 -15.20 11.08 5.41
CA GLY A 47 -13.97 11.78 5.01
C GLY A 47 -12.72 10.90 5.10
N THR A 48 -12.56 10.14 6.20
CA THR A 48 -11.46 9.19 6.35
C THR A 48 -11.57 8.06 5.35
N GLY A 49 -12.74 7.47 5.16
CA GLY A 49 -12.96 6.41 4.16
C GLY A 49 -12.63 6.85 2.72
N LYS A 50 -13.05 8.07 2.32
CA LYS A 50 -12.68 8.64 1.02
C LYS A 50 -11.18 8.89 0.90
N SER A 51 -10.56 9.39 1.97
CA SER A 51 -9.11 9.61 2.03
C SER A 51 -8.32 8.31 1.89
N THR A 52 -8.72 7.24 2.59
CA THR A 52 -8.07 5.93 2.49
C THR A 52 -8.21 5.35 1.09
N GLN A 53 -9.37 5.48 0.46
CA GLN A 53 -9.55 5.07 -0.93
C GLN A 53 -8.70 5.90 -1.89
N ALA A 54 -8.64 7.23 -1.73
CA ALA A 54 -7.77 8.07 -2.55
C ALA A 54 -6.29 7.68 -2.40
N LEU A 55 -5.86 7.27 -1.20
CA LEU A 55 -4.51 6.74 -0.96
C LEU A 55 -4.28 5.41 -1.68
N GLN A 56 -5.21 4.45 -1.54
CA GLN A 56 -5.15 3.17 -2.26
C GLN A 56 -5.09 3.36 -3.78
N VAL A 57 -5.85 4.31 -4.32
CA VAL A 57 -5.81 4.66 -5.75
C VAL A 57 -4.44 5.23 -6.13
N ALA A 58 -3.82 6.03 -5.25
CA ALA A 58 -2.46 6.54 -5.48
C ALA A 58 -1.44 5.39 -5.48
N ASP A 59 -1.53 4.47 -4.52
CA ASP A 59 -0.66 3.28 -4.41
C ASP A 59 -0.76 2.41 -5.66
N SER A 60 -1.97 2.14 -6.15
CA SER A 60 -2.18 1.42 -7.42
C SER A 60 -1.54 2.12 -8.61
N GLY A 61 -1.56 3.46 -8.66
CA GLY A 61 -0.89 4.23 -9.71
C GLY A 61 0.63 4.04 -9.70
N VAL A 62 1.25 4.01 -8.51
CA VAL A 62 2.69 3.71 -8.38
C VAL A 62 2.99 2.28 -8.82
N GLU A 63 2.18 1.30 -8.40
CA GLU A 63 2.35 -0.09 -8.78
C GLU A 63 2.33 -0.29 -10.30
N VAL A 64 1.39 0.38 -10.99
CA VAL A 64 1.31 0.35 -12.46
C VAL A 64 2.58 0.90 -13.10
N ALA A 65 3.03 2.08 -12.65
CA ALA A 65 4.23 2.70 -13.20
C ALA A 65 5.49 1.88 -12.93
N MET A 66 5.67 1.39 -11.71
CA MET A 66 6.79 0.54 -11.33
C MET A 66 6.81 -0.76 -12.12
N LYS A 67 5.66 -1.41 -12.31
CA LYS A 67 5.55 -2.62 -13.13
C LYS A 67 5.98 -2.36 -14.57
N LYS A 68 5.65 -1.19 -15.12
CA LYS A 68 6.04 -0.80 -16.47
C LYS A 68 7.53 -0.48 -16.60
N ILE A 69 8.09 0.24 -15.63
CA ILE A 69 9.54 0.47 -15.54
C ILE A 69 10.27 -0.87 -15.46
N ALA A 70 9.82 -1.77 -14.58
CA ALA A 70 10.40 -3.11 -14.42
C ALA A 70 10.30 -3.96 -15.71
N SER A 71 9.24 -3.78 -16.51
CA SER A 71 9.10 -4.46 -17.81
C SER A 71 10.00 -3.90 -18.92
N GLY A 72 10.76 -2.82 -18.67
CA GLY A 72 11.70 -2.26 -19.63
C GLY A 72 11.08 -1.24 -20.60
N GLU A 73 9.98 -0.60 -20.21
CA GLU A 73 9.43 0.52 -20.97
C GLU A 73 10.39 1.71 -20.89
N ASN A 74 10.75 2.28 -22.05
CA ASN A 74 11.87 3.22 -22.16
C ASN A 74 11.48 4.68 -22.04
N THR A 75 10.20 5.02 -22.21
CA THR A 75 9.71 6.40 -22.16
C THR A 75 8.61 6.58 -21.12
N VAL A 76 8.51 7.78 -20.54
CA VAL A 76 7.48 8.12 -19.53
C VAL A 76 6.08 7.76 -20.03
N ARG A 77 5.75 8.09 -21.28
CA ARG A 77 4.45 7.81 -21.91
C ARG A 77 4.04 6.33 -21.83
N GLN A 78 5.00 5.41 -21.91
CA GLN A 78 4.75 3.97 -21.90
C GLN A 78 4.45 3.42 -20.49
N LEU A 79 4.60 4.23 -19.44
CA LEU A 79 4.37 3.82 -18.05
C LEU A 79 2.89 3.65 -17.69
N GLU A 80 1.98 3.94 -18.62
CA GLU A 80 0.56 3.65 -18.47
C GLU A 80 -0.03 3.10 -19.78
N ARG A 81 -1.05 2.24 -19.63
CA ARG A 81 -1.59 1.42 -20.70
C ARG A 81 -2.25 2.22 -21.82
N SER A 82 -2.91 3.34 -21.49
CA SER A 82 -3.55 4.24 -22.45
C SER A 82 -2.56 5.19 -23.13
N MET A 83 -1.30 5.25 -22.67
CA MET A 83 -0.26 6.13 -23.20
C MET A 83 -0.65 7.62 -23.18
N ILE A 84 -1.62 7.98 -22.33
CA ILE A 84 -2.07 9.35 -22.13
C ILE A 84 -1.08 10.05 -21.21
N CYS A 85 -0.28 10.91 -21.80
CA CYS A 85 0.66 11.75 -21.10
C CYS A 85 0.57 13.19 -21.63
N ASP A 86 0.55 14.15 -20.71
CA ASP A 86 0.52 15.58 -20.95
C ASP A 86 1.80 16.23 -20.40
N ASP A 87 2.54 16.95 -21.25
CA ASP A 87 3.75 17.70 -20.92
C ASP A 87 3.59 19.22 -21.06
N SER A 88 2.37 19.71 -21.31
CA SER A 88 2.07 21.13 -21.55
C SER A 88 2.32 22.02 -20.32
N GLY A 89 2.44 21.44 -19.12
CA GLY A 89 2.52 22.13 -17.83
C GLY A 89 3.92 22.24 -17.22
N GLY A 90 4.99 22.00 -17.99
CA GLY A 90 6.36 21.97 -17.47
C GLY A 90 6.67 20.76 -16.59
N LYS A 91 5.85 19.71 -16.70
CA LYS A 91 6.03 18.40 -16.09
C LYS A 91 5.28 17.37 -16.93
N ALA A 92 5.87 16.20 -17.11
CA ALA A 92 5.19 15.06 -17.72
C ALA A 92 4.19 14.48 -16.71
N VAL A 93 2.91 14.49 -17.07
CA VAL A 93 1.83 13.96 -16.26
C VAL A 93 1.12 12.85 -17.00
N ILE A 94 1.14 11.66 -16.41
CA ILE A 94 0.34 10.54 -16.89
C ILE A 94 -0.95 10.49 -16.10
N SER A 95 -2.07 10.28 -16.78
CA SER A 95 -3.36 10.10 -16.12
C SER A 95 -3.91 8.73 -16.40
N GLY A 96 -4.37 8.05 -15.35
CA GLY A 96 -4.97 6.73 -15.46
C GLY A 96 -6.22 6.59 -14.61
N ASN A 97 -6.93 5.49 -14.85
CA ASN A 97 -8.18 5.19 -14.15
C ASN A 97 -8.26 3.70 -13.82
N ILE A 98 -8.63 3.37 -12.58
CA ILE A 98 -8.84 2.00 -12.10
C ILE A 98 -10.32 1.69 -11.78
N GLY A 99 -11.26 2.54 -12.19
CA GLY A 99 -12.70 2.29 -12.06
C GLY A 99 -13.60 3.52 -12.15
N GLN A 100 -14.82 3.44 -11.65
CA GLN A 100 -15.66 4.64 -11.52
C GLN A 100 -15.15 5.50 -10.35
N GLU A 101 -14.96 6.80 -10.61
CA GLU A 101 -14.44 7.80 -9.66
C GLU A 101 -13.05 7.56 -9.07
N ARG A 102 -12.27 6.59 -9.58
CA ARG A 102 -10.95 6.20 -9.06
C ARG A 102 -9.85 6.56 -10.04
N LYS A 103 -9.49 7.84 -10.07
CA LYS A 103 -8.52 8.39 -11.01
C LYS A 103 -7.18 8.57 -10.32
N TYR A 104 -6.08 8.32 -11.02
CA TYR A 104 -4.75 8.68 -10.54
C TYR A 104 -4.03 9.52 -11.59
N SER A 105 -3.06 10.30 -11.12
CA SER A 105 -2.12 11.01 -11.96
C SER A 105 -0.70 10.80 -11.45
N LEU A 106 0.24 10.60 -12.36
CA LEU A 106 1.64 10.37 -12.06
C LEU A 106 2.46 11.54 -12.58
N SER A 107 3.46 11.93 -11.81
CA SER A 107 4.53 12.84 -12.23
C SER A 107 5.85 12.31 -11.69
N PHE A 108 6.95 12.72 -12.32
CA PHE A 108 8.24 12.07 -12.11
C PHE A 108 9.29 13.12 -11.79
N GLN A 109 10.23 12.80 -10.91
CA GLN A 109 11.41 13.61 -10.65
C GLN A 109 12.70 12.83 -10.92
N ASP A 110 13.76 13.53 -11.30
CA ASP A 110 15.12 13.01 -11.36
C ASP A 110 15.82 13.05 -9.99
N GLU A 111 17.09 12.64 -9.96
CA GLU A 111 17.91 12.59 -8.73
C GLU A 111 18.18 13.97 -8.13
N ASP A 112 18.09 15.02 -8.95
CA ASP A 112 18.26 16.42 -8.56
C ASP A 112 16.93 17.08 -8.15
N GLU A 113 15.87 16.28 -7.96
CA GLU A 113 14.50 16.69 -7.62
C GLU A 113 13.78 17.53 -8.70
N ASN A 114 14.34 17.62 -9.91
CA ASN A 114 13.70 18.31 -11.02
C ASN A 114 12.60 17.43 -11.62
N PHE A 115 11.49 18.05 -12.02
CA PHE A 115 10.45 17.32 -12.72
C PHE A 115 10.92 16.90 -14.09
N ILE A 116 10.69 15.63 -14.43
CA ILE A 116 10.75 15.18 -15.82
C ILE A 116 9.68 15.94 -16.59
N THR A 117 10.09 16.62 -17.66
CA THR A 117 9.23 17.63 -18.30
C THR A 117 8.52 17.09 -19.53
N ARG A 118 9.07 16.08 -20.22
CA ARG A 118 8.51 15.56 -21.47
C ARG A 118 8.03 14.13 -21.32
N CYS A 119 6.94 13.82 -22.01
CA CYS A 119 6.38 12.47 -22.03
C CYS A 119 7.27 11.44 -22.75
N ASP A 120 8.15 11.90 -23.62
CA ASP A 120 9.07 11.05 -24.36
C ASP A 120 10.47 10.97 -23.72
N ASP A 121 10.65 11.59 -22.55
CA ASP A 121 11.89 11.46 -21.77
C ASP A 121 12.08 10.02 -21.29
N ALA A 122 13.34 9.64 -21.13
CA ALA A 122 13.72 8.29 -20.75
C ALA A 122 13.27 7.97 -19.33
N THR A 123 12.73 6.77 -19.13
CA THR A 123 12.36 6.26 -17.79
C THR A 123 13.56 6.01 -16.89
N ALA A 124 14.74 5.83 -17.50
CA ALA A 124 15.99 5.61 -16.79
C ALA A 124 16.37 6.74 -15.84
N GLY A 125 15.98 7.98 -16.12
CA GLY A 125 16.28 9.14 -15.27
C GLY A 125 15.29 9.38 -14.12
N ILE A 126 14.28 8.51 -13.94
CA ILE A 126 13.24 8.72 -12.93
C ILE A 126 13.73 8.23 -11.57
N ALA A 127 13.99 9.15 -10.64
CA ALA A 127 14.37 8.86 -9.25
C ALA A 127 13.19 8.87 -8.27
N VAL A 128 12.09 9.55 -8.61
CA VAL A 128 10.87 9.58 -7.78
C VAL A 128 9.63 9.51 -8.66
N ILE A 129 8.71 8.60 -8.34
CA ILE A 129 7.35 8.58 -8.87
C ILE A 129 6.43 9.22 -7.83
N ILE A 130 5.77 10.30 -8.25
CA ILE A 130 4.75 10.98 -7.46
C ILE A 130 3.40 10.61 -8.02
N SER A 131 2.61 9.85 -7.25
CA SER A 131 1.25 9.46 -7.60
C SER A 131 0.23 10.26 -6.80
N THR A 132 -0.76 10.82 -7.48
CA THR A 132 -1.90 11.50 -6.87
C THR A 132 -3.16 10.72 -7.20
N GLY A 133 -3.72 10.03 -6.21
CA GLY A 133 -5.00 9.33 -6.31
C GLY A 133 -6.16 10.25 -5.94
N ASN A 134 -7.25 10.15 -6.68
CA ASN A 134 -8.49 10.88 -6.47
C ASN A 134 -9.65 9.89 -6.37
N TYR A 135 -10.43 10.04 -5.30
CA TYR A 135 -11.65 9.29 -5.07
C TYR A 135 -12.76 10.18 -4.53
N SER A 136 -13.90 10.24 -5.24
CA SER A 136 -15.09 10.98 -4.82
C SER A 136 -14.81 12.44 -4.38
N GLY A 137 -13.93 13.12 -5.13
CA GLY A 137 -13.51 14.50 -4.89
C GLY A 137 -12.42 14.69 -3.84
N THR A 138 -11.96 13.63 -3.18
CA THR A 138 -10.83 13.67 -2.24
C THR A 138 -9.56 13.21 -2.94
N SER A 139 -8.47 13.98 -2.80
CA SER A 139 -7.18 13.65 -3.40
C SER A 139 -6.11 13.38 -2.34
N ARG A 140 -5.29 12.36 -2.57
CA ARG A 140 -4.10 12.05 -1.77
C ARG A 140 -2.91 11.84 -2.69
N LYS A 141 -1.75 12.30 -2.24
CA LYS A 141 -0.50 12.20 -2.97
C LYS A 141 0.49 11.37 -2.17
N ILE A 142 1.20 10.50 -2.87
CA ILE A 142 2.35 9.76 -2.38
C ILE A 142 3.54 9.99 -3.30
N ALA A 143 4.73 9.95 -2.73
CA ALA A 143 5.98 10.00 -3.47
C ALA A 143 6.78 8.76 -3.08
N VAL A 144 7.13 7.97 -4.08
CA VAL A 144 7.91 6.74 -3.92
C VAL A 144 9.19 6.92 -4.70
N ALA A 145 10.32 6.60 -4.08
CA ALA A 145 11.59 6.58 -4.80
C ALA A 145 11.47 5.55 -5.93
N ALA A 146 11.52 6.05 -7.15
CA ALA A 146 11.67 5.23 -8.32
C ALA A 146 13.15 4.96 -8.44
N ILE A 147 13.52 3.71 -8.55
CA ILE A 147 14.93 3.44 -8.70
C ILE A 147 15.24 3.72 -10.18
N SER A 148 15.79 4.91 -10.46
CA SER A 148 16.32 5.32 -11.76
C SER A 148 17.25 4.23 -12.26
N ALA A 149 17.09 3.86 -13.53
CA ALA A 149 17.49 2.57 -14.05
C ALA A 149 18.97 2.24 -13.83
N GLY A 150 19.19 1.04 -13.30
CA GLY A 150 20.38 0.26 -13.54
C GLY A 150 19.98 -1.19 -13.74
N ILE A 151 19.90 -1.63 -15.00
CA ILE A 151 20.03 -3.02 -15.45
C ILE A 151 18.80 -3.94 -15.19
N GLN A 152 18.04 -4.22 -16.27
CA GLN A 152 17.48 -5.57 -16.45
C GLN A 152 18.65 -6.52 -16.68
N VAL A 153 18.94 -7.42 -15.74
CA VAL A 153 19.69 -8.63 -16.06
C VAL A 153 18.64 -9.65 -16.48
N THR A 154 18.34 -9.69 -17.77
CA THR A 154 17.49 -10.73 -18.36
C THR A 154 18.32 -12.00 -18.55
N ASP A 155 18.84 -12.55 -17.46
CA ASP A 155 19.11 -13.98 -17.37
C ASP A 155 18.18 -14.48 -16.28
N GLY A 156 16.90 -14.65 -16.65
CA GLY A 156 15.92 -15.31 -15.81
C GLY A 156 16.30 -16.78 -15.67
N ASP A 157 17.34 -17.06 -14.91
CA ASP A 157 17.65 -18.41 -14.47
C ASP A 157 16.56 -18.80 -13.46
N PHE A 158 15.85 -19.87 -13.80
CA PHE A 158 15.02 -20.54 -12.82
C PHE A 158 15.94 -21.03 -11.71
N ILE A 159 15.71 -20.61 -10.46
CA ILE A 159 16.30 -21.34 -9.33
C ILE A 159 15.55 -22.66 -9.25
N PRO A 160 16.21 -23.81 -9.52
CA PRO A 160 15.61 -25.10 -9.31
C PRO A 160 15.24 -25.26 -7.83
N SER A 161 14.17 -25.99 -7.54
CA SER A 161 13.76 -26.23 -6.15
C SER A 161 14.93 -26.77 -5.32
N ASN A 162 15.16 -26.14 -4.16
CA ASN A 162 16.24 -26.43 -3.21
C ASN A 162 17.64 -25.95 -3.61
N GLU A 163 17.75 -25.13 -4.66
CA GLU A 163 19.01 -24.47 -4.99
C GLU A 163 19.13 -23.09 -4.35
N THR A 164 20.38 -22.65 -4.22
CA THR A 164 20.76 -21.40 -3.60
C THR A 164 21.42 -20.53 -4.66
N GLN A 165 20.92 -19.32 -4.83
CA GLN A 165 21.51 -18.34 -5.74
C GLN A 165 22.22 -17.26 -4.94
N ASN A 166 23.44 -16.94 -5.35
CA ASN A 166 24.14 -15.74 -4.90
C ASN A 166 23.83 -14.60 -5.88
N ILE A 167 23.19 -13.54 -5.40
CA ILE A 167 22.83 -12.36 -6.19
C ILE A 167 23.98 -11.33 -6.23
N GLY A 168 25.04 -11.55 -5.44
CA GLY A 168 26.14 -10.61 -5.25
C GLY A 168 25.78 -9.50 -4.27
N SER A 169 26.63 -8.48 -4.17
CA SER A 169 26.51 -7.33 -3.24
C SER A 169 25.99 -6.05 -3.90
N ASP A 170 25.99 -6.03 -5.24
CA ASP A 170 25.71 -4.87 -6.07
C ASP A 170 24.26 -4.87 -6.59
N TRP A 171 23.32 -4.89 -5.64
CA TRP A 171 21.87 -4.88 -5.89
C TRP A 171 21.18 -3.92 -4.92
N LYS A 172 20.08 -3.29 -5.34
CA LYS A 172 19.19 -2.48 -4.48
C LYS A 172 17.80 -3.09 -4.32
N LEU A 173 17.31 -3.86 -5.30
CA LEU A 173 16.01 -4.55 -5.27
C LEU A 173 16.17 -5.95 -5.91
N VAL A 174 15.41 -6.92 -5.43
CA VAL A 174 15.29 -8.25 -6.02
C VAL A 174 13.83 -8.62 -5.99
N MET A 175 13.23 -8.89 -7.16
CA MET A 175 11.86 -9.38 -7.25
C MET A 175 11.88 -10.90 -7.35
N LEU A 176 10.97 -11.55 -6.65
CA LEU A 176 10.80 -13.00 -6.65
C LEU A 176 9.41 -13.29 -7.21
N THR A 177 9.31 -14.04 -8.30
CA THR A 177 8.03 -14.43 -8.90
C THR A 177 7.88 -15.96 -8.88
N GLY A 178 6.92 -16.43 -8.09
CA GLY A 178 6.59 -17.86 -8.05
C GLY A 178 5.80 -18.27 -9.28
N GLN A 179 6.40 -19.08 -10.16
CA GLN A 179 5.69 -19.78 -11.23
C GLN A 179 5.42 -21.24 -10.85
N ASN A 180 4.23 -21.74 -11.17
CA ASN A 180 3.93 -23.16 -11.10
C ASN A 180 4.74 -23.90 -12.20
N THR A 181 5.23 -25.10 -11.89
CA THR A 181 5.97 -26.01 -12.78
C THR A 181 5.26 -26.35 -14.09
N GLN A 182 3.98 -26.03 -14.25
CA GLN A 182 3.20 -26.27 -15.46
C GLN A 182 3.31 -25.19 -16.54
N GLY A 183 4.09 -24.10 -16.34
CA GLY A 183 4.29 -23.05 -17.36
C GLY A 183 3.04 -22.19 -17.64
N ASN A 184 1.89 -22.56 -17.08
CA ASN A 184 0.71 -21.72 -17.04
C ASN A 184 0.89 -20.73 -15.89
N GLY A 185 0.97 -19.44 -16.22
CA GLY A 185 1.30 -18.31 -15.34
C GLY A 185 0.37 -18.04 -14.14
N ALA A 186 -0.05 -19.07 -13.42
CA ALA A 186 -0.72 -18.96 -12.14
C ALA A 186 0.31 -18.53 -11.07
N SER A 187 0.29 -17.23 -10.78
CA SER A 187 1.16 -16.51 -9.85
C SER A 187 0.93 -16.98 -8.41
N GLY A 188 1.66 -18.00 -7.95
CA GLY A 188 1.44 -18.62 -6.63
C GLY A 188 1.85 -17.74 -5.44
N GLY A 189 2.55 -16.64 -5.70
CA GLY A 189 3.04 -15.63 -4.76
C GLY A 189 4.47 -15.24 -5.09
N GLY A 190 5.03 -14.31 -4.34
CA GLY A 190 6.27 -13.64 -4.72
C GLY A 190 6.79 -12.76 -3.61
N GLY A 191 7.69 -11.86 -3.95
CA GLY A 191 8.18 -10.90 -2.99
C GLY A 191 9.24 -9.96 -3.52
N TYR A 192 9.64 -9.05 -2.66
CA TYR A 192 10.63 -8.03 -2.92
C TYR A 192 11.68 -8.10 -1.82
N ILE A 193 12.96 -8.13 -2.16
CA ILE A 193 14.06 -7.93 -1.22
C ILE A 193 14.75 -6.64 -1.62
N PHE A 194 14.88 -5.69 -0.71
CA PHE A 194 15.40 -4.36 -1.03
C PHE A 194 16.30 -3.82 0.07
N LYS A 195 17.21 -2.92 -0.31
CA LYS A 195 17.97 -2.08 0.62
C LYS A 195 17.13 -0.84 0.93
N ASP A 196 16.75 -0.69 2.18
CA ASP A 196 16.00 0.46 2.70
C ASP A 196 16.94 1.67 2.91
N ARG A 197 16.37 2.86 3.13
CA ARG A 197 17.12 4.12 3.28
C ARG A 197 18.04 4.15 4.49
N ASP A 198 17.74 3.34 5.50
CA ASP A 198 18.60 3.14 6.67
C ASP A 198 19.78 2.17 6.40
N GLY A 199 19.93 1.70 5.16
CA GLY A 199 20.94 0.74 4.73
C GLY A 199 20.62 -0.71 5.11
N LYS A 200 19.48 -0.95 5.78
CA LYS A 200 19.05 -2.31 6.13
C LYS A 200 18.47 -3.02 4.93
N ILE A 201 18.57 -4.34 4.95
CA ILE A 201 17.97 -5.17 3.93
C ILE A 201 16.65 -5.72 4.46
N ARG A 202 15.57 -5.49 3.73
CA ARG A 202 14.23 -5.96 4.07
C ARG A 202 13.70 -6.86 2.97
N ALA A 203 12.98 -7.88 3.37
CA ALA A 203 12.22 -8.75 2.49
C ALA A 203 10.74 -8.59 2.79
N LEU A 204 9.95 -8.28 1.76
CA LEU A 204 8.49 -8.29 1.79
C LEU A 204 8.03 -9.45 0.91
N LEU A 205 7.58 -10.53 1.53
CA LEU A 205 7.08 -11.71 0.83
C LEU A 205 5.55 -11.73 0.91
N TYR A 206 4.90 -12.03 -0.21
CA TYR A 206 3.45 -12.08 -0.33
C TYR A 206 2.99 -13.41 -0.93
N SER A 207 1.84 -13.90 -0.46
CA SER A 207 1.16 -15.08 -1.00
C SER A 207 -0.24 -14.75 -1.50
N TYR A 208 -0.90 -15.76 -2.07
CA TYR A 208 -2.29 -15.69 -2.53
C TYR A 208 -3.30 -15.30 -1.43
N THR A 209 -2.97 -15.47 -0.15
CA THR A 209 -3.89 -15.23 0.98
C THR A 209 -3.75 -13.83 1.60
N ALA A 210 -3.02 -12.91 0.96
CA ALA A 210 -2.77 -11.54 1.44
C ALA A 210 -1.97 -11.42 2.74
N ASP A 211 -1.31 -12.50 3.17
CA ASP A 211 -0.37 -12.45 4.28
C ASP A 211 0.97 -11.89 3.78
N HIS A 212 1.24 -10.64 4.15
CA HIS A 212 2.52 -9.99 3.92
C HIS A 212 3.43 -10.25 5.10
N ASN A 213 4.54 -10.94 4.87
CA ASN A 213 5.59 -11.09 5.86
C ASN A 213 6.74 -10.16 5.49
N GLU A 214 6.88 -9.09 6.27
CA GLU A 214 8.06 -8.23 6.23
C GLU A 214 9.07 -8.70 7.27
N PHE A 215 10.33 -8.86 6.87
CA PHE A 215 11.41 -9.11 7.81
C PHE A 215 12.73 -8.49 7.35
N GLU A 216 13.53 -8.08 8.32
CA GLU A 216 14.92 -7.69 8.09
C GLU A 216 15.75 -8.95 7.76
N VAL A 217 16.44 -8.92 6.62
CA VAL A 217 17.37 -9.96 6.17
C VAL A 217 18.72 -9.69 6.79
N THR A 218 19.22 -10.65 7.56
CA THR A 218 20.51 -10.54 8.27
C THR A 218 21.44 -11.67 7.82
N SER A 219 22.55 -11.86 8.54
CA SER A 219 23.46 -12.99 8.31
C SER A 219 22.83 -14.35 8.60
N ASN A 220 21.80 -14.38 9.46
CA ASN A 220 21.03 -15.58 9.75
C ASN A 220 19.95 -15.76 8.70
N GLU A 221 19.86 -16.98 8.17
CA GLU A 221 18.82 -17.34 7.21
C GLU A 221 17.44 -17.23 7.85
N LYS A 222 16.57 -16.43 7.22
CA LYS A 222 15.16 -16.35 7.56
C LYS A 222 14.34 -16.88 6.41
N CYS A 223 13.37 -17.71 6.75
CA CYS A 223 12.49 -18.34 5.78
C CYS A 223 11.04 -17.95 6.08
N VAL A 224 10.30 -17.65 5.03
CA VAL A 224 8.84 -17.52 5.09
C VAL A 224 8.23 -18.66 4.30
N VAL A 225 7.23 -19.29 4.89
CA VAL A 225 6.34 -20.18 4.18
C VAL A 225 5.32 -19.31 3.50
N ALA A 226 5.28 -19.30 2.17
CA ALA A 226 4.17 -18.67 1.48
C ALA A 226 2.96 -19.61 1.58
N PRO A 227 1.82 -19.17 2.15
CA PRO A 227 0.60 -19.95 2.14
C PRO A 227 0.25 -20.32 0.71
N SER A 228 0.33 -21.60 0.39
CA SER A 228 -0.20 -22.13 -0.85
C SER A 228 -1.70 -22.35 -0.71
N SER A 229 -2.43 -22.31 -1.83
CA SER A 229 -3.80 -22.82 -1.85
C SER A 229 -3.80 -24.30 -1.38
N PRO A 230 -4.92 -24.83 -0.86
CA PRO A 230 -5.01 -26.18 -0.29
C PRO A 230 -4.62 -27.33 -1.24
N HIS A 231 -4.33 -27.03 -2.51
CA HIS A 231 -3.91 -28.00 -3.54
C HIS A 231 -2.45 -27.84 -4.01
N HIS A 232 -1.66 -26.95 -3.40
CA HIS A 232 -0.26 -26.75 -3.77
C HIS A 232 0.67 -26.95 -2.58
N ASN A 233 1.85 -27.51 -2.82
CA ASN A 233 2.87 -27.67 -1.78
C ASN A 233 3.28 -26.31 -1.23
N ASN A 234 3.32 -26.16 0.09
CA ASN A 234 3.85 -24.98 0.77
C ASN A 234 5.28 -24.72 0.27
N TYR A 235 5.51 -23.61 -0.42
CA TYR A 235 6.85 -23.24 -0.86
C TYR A 235 7.46 -22.28 0.18
N LYS A 236 8.73 -22.53 0.49
CA LYS A 236 9.52 -21.71 1.41
C LYS A 236 10.45 -20.83 0.61
N ILE A 237 10.50 -19.55 0.93
CA ILE A 237 11.50 -18.62 0.43
C ILE A 237 12.37 -18.23 1.61
N CYS A 238 13.67 -18.43 1.47
CA CYS A 238 14.67 -18.12 2.47
C CYS A 238 15.63 -17.06 1.93
N ALA A 239 16.01 -16.11 2.76
CA ALA A 239 16.99 -15.08 2.42
C ALA A 239 17.98 -14.87 3.57
N ARG A 240 19.25 -14.60 3.21
CA ARG A 240 20.31 -14.15 4.12
C ARG A 240 21.33 -13.30 3.39
N VAL A 241 22.15 -12.58 4.14
CA VAL A 241 23.30 -11.82 3.63
C VAL A 241 24.58 -12.49 4.11
N ASN A 242 25.59 -12.69 3.26
CA ASN A 242 26.87 -13.26 3.71
C ASN A 242 27.80 -12.17 4.31
N GLY A 243 28.96 -12.57 4.84
CA GLY A 243 29.95 -11.63 5.39
C GLY A 243 30.55 -10.66 4.37
N SER A 244 30.40 -10.94 3.08
CA SER A 244 30.81 -10.06 1.97
C SER A 244 29.70 -9.08 1.55
N GLY A 245 28.53 -9.12 2.19
CA GLY A 245 27.38 -8.28 1.84
C GLY A 245 26.53 -8.84 0.69
N ASP A 246 26.81 -10.06 0.22
CA ASP A 246 26.03 -10.64 -0.87
C ASP A 246 24.70 -11.19 -0.37
N LEU A 247 23.64 -10.98 -1.16
CA LEU A 247 22.34 -11.59 -0.89
C LEU A 247 22.31 -13.02 -1.41
N ILE A 248 21.89 -13.91 -0.54
CA ILE A 248 21.72 -15.32 -0.81
C ILE A 248 20.25 -15.66 -0.65
N VAL A 249 19.64 -16.16 -1.73
CA VAL A 249 18.23 -16.56 -1.77
C VAL A 249 18.15 -18.06 -2.04
N ARG A 250 17.28 -18.74 -1.30
CA ARG A 250 17.03 -20.17 -1.44
C ARG A 250 15.53 -20.43 -1.46
N THR A 251 15.07 -21.28 -2.38
CA THR A 251 13.64 -21.55 -2.57
C THR A 251 13.36 -23.04 -2.45
N GLY A 252 12.24 -23.41 -1.81
CA GLY A 252 11.77 -24.80 -1.71
C GLY A 252 10.99 -25.28 -2.94
N ALA A 253 10.74 -24.40 -3.90
CA ALA A 253 10.06 -24.69 -5.16
C ALA A 253 10.83 -24.03 -6.32
N ARG A 254 10.51 -24.41 -7.56
CA ARG A 254 10.96 -23.66 -8.74
C ARG A 254 10.36 -22.25 -8.64
N VAL A 255 11.23 -21.26 -8.48
CA VAL A 255 10.85 -19.85 -8.46
C VAL A 255 11.62 -19.19 -9.58
N GLN A 256 10.92 -18.43 -10.41
CA GLN A 256 11.57 -17.57 -11.36
C GLN A 256 12.07 -16.37 -10.57
N LEU A 257 13.40 -16.19 -10.53
CA LEU A 257 13.95 -14.97 -9.98
C LEU A 257 14.07 -13.97 -11.11
N ASP A 258 13.08 -13.08 -11.18
CA ASP A 258 13.22 -11.84 -11.92
C ASP A 258 14.00 -10.87 -11.03
N TYR A 259 15.30 -11.08 -10.87
CA TYR A 259 16.10 -10.14 -10.07
C TYR A 259 16.43 -8.90 -10.90
N VAL A 260 16.09 -7.73 -10.37
CA VAL A 260 16.44 -6.44 -10.96
C VAL A 260 17.59 -5.86 -10.15
N ALA A 261 18.82 -6.33 -10.42
CA ALA A 261 20.01 -5.87 -9.70
C ALA A 261 20.33 -4.42 -10.06
N ILE A 262 19.73 -3.49 -9.33
CA ILE A 262 20.03 -2.08 -9.48
C ILE A 262 21.30 -1.80 -8.68
N LYS A 263 22.37 -1.45 -9.37
CA LYS A 263 23.61 -0.93 -8.77
C LYS A 263 23.39 0.50 -8.28
#